data_AF-A0A502BME8-F1
#
_entry.id   AF-A0A502BME8-F1
#
_cell.length_a   1.000
_cell.length_b   1.000
_cell.length_c   1.000
_cell.angle_alpha   90.00
_cell.angle_beta   90.00
_cell.angle_gamma   90.00
#
_symmetry.space_group_name_H-M   'P 1'
#
loop_
_entity.id
_entity.type
_entity.pdbx_description
1 polymer ?
#
loop_
_entity_poly.entity_id
_entity_poly.type
_entity_poly.pdbx_seq_one_letter_code
_entity_poly.pdbx_strand_id
1 'polypeptide(L)' 'MTEHDNRGDLDVKLLELLVCPLTKGVLQYDAENNELISQKAKLAYPVRGGIPIMLPSEARPLE' A
#
# COMPACT_ATOMS: atom_id res chain seq x y z
N MET A 1 -17.93 23.51 -6.27
CA MET A 1 -16.49 23.25 -6.46
C MET A 1 -15.89 23.05 -5.09
N THR A 2 -16.02 21.86 -4.52
CA THR A 2 -15.42 21.55 -3.22
C THR A 2 -13.93 21.29 -3.41
N GLU A 3 -13.16 22.01 -2.63
CA GLU A 3 -11.70 22.15 -2.68
C GLU A 3 -11.00 20.80 -2.51
N HIS A 4 -9.92 20.60 -3.27
CA HIS A 4 -9.04 19.45 -3.16
C HIS A 4 -8.29 19.53 -1.83
N ASP A 5 -8.75 18.75 -0.87
CA ASP A 5 -8.11 18.60 0.42
C ASP A 5 -6.97 17.59 0.32
N ASN A 6 -5.77 18.09 0.05
CA ASN A 6 -4.52 17.33 0.10
C ASN A 6 -4.02 17.24 1.56
N ARG A 7 -4.86 16.73 2.48
CA ARG A 7 -4.42 16.36 3.84
C ARG A 7 -3.95 14.91 3.78
N GLY A 8 -2.74 14.67 4.29
CA GLY A 8 -2.02 13.40 4.27
C GLY A 8 -2.64 12.27 5.11
N ASP A 9 -3.95 12.06 4.97
CA ASP A 9 -4.63 10.85 5.37
C ASP A 9 -4.73 10.00 4.11
N LEU A 10 -4.12 8.81 4.11
CA LEU A 10 -4.24 7.88 3.00
C LEU A 10 -5.71 7.49 2.85
N ASP A 11 -6.40 8.12 1.92
CA ASP A 11 -7.78 7.81 1.60
C ASP A 11 -7.84 6.34 1.19
N VAL A 12 -8.47 5.49 2.02
CA VAL A 12 -8.47 4.03 1.85
C VAL A 12 -9.01 3.64 0.47
N LYS A 13 -9.93 4.43 -0.09
CA LYS A 13 -10.46 4.26 -1.44
C LYS A 13 -9.43 4.52 -2.55
N LEU A 14 -8.43 5.37 -2.30
CA LEU A 14 -7.31 5.59 -3.23
C LEU A 14 -6.28 4.45 -3.10
N LEU A 15 -6.07 3.91 -1.90
CA LEU A 15 -5.29 2.69 -1.67
C LEU A 15 -5.89 1.47 -2.39
N GLU A 16 -7.22 1.38 -2.53
CA GLU A 16 -7.87 0.32 -3.31
C GLU A 16 -7.59 0.40 -4.83
N LEU A 17 -7.16 1.56 -5.35
CA LEU A 17 -6.70 1.71 -6.73
C LEU A 17 -5.22 1.32 -6.92
N LEU A 18 -4.46 1.19 -5.84
CA LEU A 18 -3.03 0.88 -5.87
C LEU A 18 -2.83 -0.62 -6.09
N VAL A 19 -2.27 -0.95 -7.25
CA VAL A 19 -1.89 -2.32 -7.61
C VAL A 19 -0.44 -2.60 -7.25
N CYS A 20 -0.13 -3.87 -6.96
CA CYS A 20 1.23 -4.32 -6.71
C CYS A 20 2.17 -3.93 -7.88
N PRO A 21 3.34 -3.33 -7.62
CA PRO A 21 4.24 -2.88 -8.69
C PRO A 21 4.72 -4.04 -9.58
N LEU A 22 4.86 -5.24 -9.01
CA LEU A 22 5.36 -6.45 -9.67
C LEU A 22 4.26 -7.24 -10.39
N THR A 23 3.16 -7.52 -9.70
CA THR A 23 2.13 -8.46 -10.19
C THR A 23 0.93 -7.76 -10.81
N LYS A 24 0.83 -6.42 -10.66
CA LYS A 24 -0.34 -5.61 -11.02
C LYS A 24 -1.66 -6.11 -10.40
N GLY A 25 -1.56 -6.94 -9.36
CA GLY A 25 -2.71 -7.44 -8.61
C GLY A 25 -3.09 -6.50 -7.48
N VAL A 26 -4.26 -6.75 -6.90
CA VAL A 26 -4.74 -6.04 -5.70
C VAL A 26 -3.77 -6.18 -4.53
N LEU A 27 -3.68 -5.12 -3.73
CA LEU A 27 -2.96 -5.10 -2.46
C LEU A 27 -3.99 -5.12 -1.33
N GLN A 28 -3.70 -5.86 -0.27
CA GLN A 28 -4.52 -5.90 0.94
C GLN A 28 -3.83 -5.06 2.01
N TYR A 29 -4.52 -4.05 2.55
CA TYR A 29 -3.98 -3.28 3.65
C TYR A 29 -4.10 -4.07 4.96
N ASP A 30 -2.97 -4.24 5.63
CA ASP A 30 -2.85 -4.77 6.98
C ASP A 30 -2.69 -3.59 7.94
N ALA A 31 -3.75 -3.29 8.69
CA ALA A 31 -3.78 -2.21 9.66
C ALA A 31 -3.01 -2.53 10.95
N GLU A 32 -2.76 -3.81 11.26
CA GLU A 32 -2.03 -4.22 12.45
C GLU A 32 -0.53 -3.94 12.28
N ASN A 33 0.00 -4.26 11.09
CA ASN A 33 1.41 -4.03 10.77
C ASN A 33 1.65 -2.73 9.99
N ASN A 34 0.58 -2.05 9.56
CA ASN A 34 0.64 -0.86 8.71
C ASN A 34 1.40 -1.15 7.40
N GLU A 35 0.99 -2.21 6.69
CA GLU A 35 1.64 -2.70 5.46
C GLU A 35 0.59 -2.97 4.37
N LEU A 36 1.04 -2.97 3.10
CA LEU A 36 0.27 -3.43 1.95
C LEU A 36 0.77 -4.80 1.51
N ILE A 37 -0.06 -5.82 1.68
CA ILE A 37 0.24 -7.21 1.38
C ILE A 37 -0.14 -7.54 -0.06
N SER A 38 0.80 -8.10 -0.80
CA SER A 38 0.57 -8.73 -2.10
C SER A 38 0.69 -10.24 -1.98
N GLN A 39 -0.46 -10.93 -1.88
CA GLN A 39 -0.51 -12.40 -1.81
C GLN A 39 0.14 -13.07 -3.02
N LYS A 40 -0.04 -12.50 -4.22
CA LYS A 40 0.57 -13.05 -5.45
C LYS A 40 2.08 -12.90 -5.49
N ALA A 41 2.61 -11.80 -4.96
CA ALA A 41 4.05 -11.56 -4.93
C ALA A 41 4.72 -12.20 -3.70
N LYS A 42 3.92 -12.62 -2.70
CA LYS A 42 4.39 -13.02 -1.37
C LYS A 42 5.27 -11.95 -0.72
N LEU A 43 4.84 -10.70 -0.83
CA LEU A 43 5.55 -9.53 -0.32
C LEU A 43 4.59 -8.61 0.44
N ALA A 44 5.08 -8.00 1.51
CA ALA A 44 4.42 -6.94 2.25
C ALA A 44 5.22 -5.63 2.12
N TYR A 45 4.56 -4.56 1.70
CA TYR A 45 5.15 -3.25 1.50
C TYR A 45 4.82 -2.34 2.70
N PRO A 46 5.79 -1.82 3.46
CA PRO A 46 5.51 -1.04 4.64
C PRO A 46 4.93 0.34 4.31
N VAL A 47 4.05 0.84 5.19
CA VAL A 47 3.52 2.21 5.13
C VAL A 47 4.17 3.02 6.26
N ARG A 48 4.91 4.07 5.91
CA ARG A 48 5.61 4.94 6.87
C ARG A 48 5.07 6.36 6.78
N GLY A 49 4.52 6.88 7.88
CA GLY A 49 3.98 8.25 7.93
C GLY A 49 2.84 8.50 6.95
N GLY A 50 2.03 7.48 6.67
CA GLY A 50 0.97 7.58 5.65
C GLY A 50 1.49 7.54 4.21
N ILE A 51 2.71 7.07 3.97
CA ILE A 51 3.26 6.91 2.61
C ILE A 51 3.61 5.44 2.38
N PRO A 52 3.00 4.76 1.38
CA PRO A 52 3.34 3.39 1.05
C PRO A 52 4.71 3.30 0.36
N ILE A 53 5.59 2.45 0.87
CA ILE A 53 6.92 2.22 0.28
C ILE A 53 6.84 1.00 -0.65
N MET A 54 6.55 1.26 -1.93
CA MET A 54 6.41 0.22 -2.97
C MET A 54 7.75 -0.18 -3.64
N LEU A 55 8.82 -0.28 -2.85
CA LEU A 55 10.13 -0.74 -3.32
C LEU A 55 10.31 -2.22 -2.98
N PRO A 56 10.62 -3.10 -3.96
CA PRO A 56 10.85 -4.52 -3.69
C PRO A 56 11.98 -4.79 -2.68
N SER A 57 12.96 -3.89 -2.59
CA SER A 57 14.07 -3.99 -1.63
C SER A 57 13.66 -3.70 -0.18
N GLU A 58 12.60 -2.92 0.03
CA GLU A 58 12.05 -2.60 1.35
C GLU A 58 10.87 -3.52 1.70
N ALA A 59 10.42 -4.33 0.74
CA ALA A 59 9.30 -5.23 0.95
C ALA A 59 9.74 -6.44 1.79
N ARG A 60 8.93 -6.79 2.79
CA ARG A 60 9.14 -7.97 3.62
C ARG A 60 8.55 -9.20 2.93
N PRO A 61 9.29 -10.30 2.78
CA PRO A 61 8.73 -11.54 2.27
C PRO A 61 7.69 -12.13 3.23
N LEU A 62 6.62 -12.66 2.65
CA LEU A 62 5.60 -13.45 3.33
C LEU A 62 5.96 -14.93 3.12
N GLU A 63 6.30 -15.62 4.20
CA GLU A 63 6.56 -17.06 4.17
C GLU A 63 5.28 -17.89 3.95
#